data_AF-A0A168B6F0-F1
#
_entry.id   AF-A0A168B6F0-F1
#
_cell.length_a   1.000
_cell.length_b   1.000
_cell.length_c   1.000
_cell.angle_alpha   90.00
_cell.angle_beta   90.00
_cell.angle_gamma   90.00
#
_symmetry.space_group_name_H-M   'P 1'
#
loop_
_entity.id
_entity.type
_entity.pdbx_description
1 polymer ?
#
loop_
_entity_poly.entity_id
_entity_poly.type
_entity_poly.pdbx_seq_one_letter_code
_entity_poly.pdbx_strand_id
1 'polypeptide(L)'
;MAEALCEKLQGSSQRSPGLTKEYLEYLARQSVDSIRLAESQLLSQASHSLLLSVQALSKKSHKKVIAAATRHASLSQTLPMTARKVFDLTDMVSRLDDRAESFSAGFSKVNESEVMMERRRVLRLLQNSERFVDVMELPSLLKTAIRASPVNYSSTLDIYAHICRLASLYPSSRTVVTVKDEAEKIVRQMAADLIAILRAPHLKLAPGLRTIGWLKRIIPDIASGGRAEETLPAIFLVCRLSTLIITLYALSPLRRLADEEKLRASRTSLTWSGGQHTERYLKRFIEVFREHSFSIVSISKSVDASFPSALGSEFDPLRPLPPIISSFPMHLTGLLMETIRDYLPSVQDKAARESILTQVLYCAASLGRLGADFGVLLCCIGAGEWADLVKRHRLLAGRLESVIGESR
;
A
#
# COMPACT_ATOMS: atom_id res chain seq x y z
N MET A 1 43.51 83.94 -66.79
CA MET A 1 42.31 84.39 -67.55
C MET A 1 41.26 83.29 -67.71
N ALA A 2 41.61 82.05 -68.09
CA ALA A 2 40.65 80.94 -68.20
C ALA A 2 39.93 80.59 -66.87
N GLU A 3 40.65 80.61 -65.73
CA GLU A 3 40.04 80.36 -64.41
C GLU A 3 39.05 81.46 -63.98
N ALA A 4 39.34 82.73 -64.29
CA ALA A 4 38.44 83.85 -64.02
C ALA A 4 37.20 83.85 -64.95
N LEU A 5 37.31 83.29 -66.16
CA LEU A 5 36.18 83.09 -67.08
C LEU A 5 35.31 81.90 -66.65
N CYS A 6 35.92 80.81 -66.14
CA CYS A 6 35.21 79.69 -65.51
C CYS A 6 34.30 80.18 -64.36
N GLU A 7 34.81 81.03 -63.47
CA GLU A 7 34.03 81.57 -62.35
C GLU A 7 32.87 82.47 -62.80
N LYS A 8 33.05 83.23 -63.89
CA LYS A 8 32.02 84.15 -64.42
C LYS A 8 30.90 83.45 -65.21
N LEU A 9 31.17 82.31 -65.84
CA LEU A 9 30.23 81.60 -66.72
C LEU A 9 29.53 80.41 -66.04
N GLN A 10 29.98 79.97 -64.86
CA GLN A 10 29.33 78.92 -64.07
C GLN A 10 28.07 79.42 -63.35
N GLY A 11 27.17 80.06 -64.09
CA GLY A 11 25.77 80.14 -63.71
C GLY A 11 25.08 78.83 -64.10
N SER A 12 24.84 77.97 -63.10
CA SER A 12 23.76 76.95 -63.03
C SER A 12 23.89 75.55 -63.69
N SER A 13 25.05 75.04 -64.14
CA SER A 13 25.10 73.62 -64.59
C SER A 13 26.39 72.86 -64.22
N GLN A 14 26.31 72.06 -63.14
CA GLN A 14 27.33 71.08 -62.73
C GLN A 14 27.23 69.79 -63.57
N ARG A 15 27.65 69.81 -64.83
CA ARG A 15 27.94 68.57 -65.57
C ARG A 15 29.27 68.65 -66.30
N SER A 16 30.14 67.68 -65.96
CA SER A 16 31.49 67.40 -66.48
C SER A 16 32.54 68.53 -66.40
N PRO A 17 33.20 68.73 -65.24
CA PRO A 17 34.16 69.82 -65.05
C PRO A 17 35.44 69.70 -65.91
N GLY A 18 35.80 68.49 -66.38
CA GLY A 18 37.03 68.27 -67.16
C GLY A 18 36.99 68.84 -68.57
N LEU A 19 35.97 68.46 -69.35
CA LEU A 19 35.83 68.89 -70.75
C LEU A 19 35.53 70.41 -70.87
N THR A 20 34.81 70.97 -69.90
CA THR A 20 34.52 72.42 -69.86
C THR A 20 35.78 73.25 -69.63
N LYS A 21 36.73 72.75 -68.82
CA LYS A 21 38.02 73.42 -68.59
C LYS A 21 38.88 73.44 -69.84
N GLU A 22 39.02 72.31 -70.53
CA GLU A 22 39.82 72.19 -71.75
C GLU A 22 39.31 73.10 -72.88
N TYR A 23 37.99 73.22 -73.03
CA TYR A 23 37.38 74.11 -74.03
C TYR A 23 37.56 75.60 -73.70
N LEU A 24 37.50 75.97 -72.42
CA LEU A 24 37.74 77.36 -71.99
C LEU A 24 39.22 77.77 -72.13
N GLU A 25 40.15 76.84 -71.96
CA GLU A 25 41.56 77.06 -72.28
C GLU A 25 41.81 77.24 -73.78
N TYR A 26 41.08 76.52 -74.63
CA TYR A 26 41.12 76.69 -76.09
C TYR A 26 40.62 78.09 -76.50
N LEU A 27 39.47 78.53 -75.97
CA LEU A 27 38.92 79.86 -76.23
C LEU A 27 39.86 80.99 -75.78
N ALA A 28 40.59 80.81 -74.68
CA ALA A 28 41.53 81.79 -74.18
C ALA A 28 42.79 81.98 -75.06
N ARG A 29 43.08 81.05 -75.99
CA ARG A 29 44.25 81.09 -76.88
C ARG A 29 43.94 81.70 -78.26
N GLN A 30 42.68 81.97 -78.57
CA GLN A 30 42.23 82.41 -79.89
C GLN A 30 42.14 83.95 -79.99
N SER A 31 42.31 84.53 -81.19
CA SER A 31 42.24 85.99 -81.40
C SER A 31 40.79 86.50 -81.46
N VAL A 32 40.56 87.75 -81.03
CA VAL A 32 39.21 88.33 -80.84
C VAL A 32 38.36 88.32 -82.12
N ASP A 33 38.97 88.49 -83.30
CA ASP A 33 38.26 88.46 -84.59
C ASP A 33 37.78 87.06 -84.97
N SER A 34 38.56 86.03 -84.65
CA SER A 34 38.19 84.63 -84.91
C SER A 34 37.10 84.11 -83.96
N ILE A 35 37.07 84.60 -82.72
CA ILE A 35 36.01 84.31 -81.75
C ILE A 35 34.68 84.92 -82.20
N ARG A 36 34.71 86.15 -82.74
CA ARG A 36 33.49 86.86 -83.15
C ARG A 36 32.83 86.29 -84.40
N LEU A 37 33.61 85.81 -85.37
CA LEU A 37 33.08 85.40 -86.67
C LEU A 37 33.01 83.87 -86.84
N ALA A 38 34.04 83.12 -86.43
CA ALA A 38 34.16 81.70 -86.74
C ALA A 38 33.68 80.79 -85.60
N GLU A 39 33.95 81.15 -84.35
CA GLU A 39 33.66 80.26 -83.21
C GLU A 39 32.16 80.01 -83.02
N SER A 40 31.33 81.05 -83.14
CA SER A 40 29.87 80.89 -83.07
C SER A 40 29.35 79.97 -84.18
N GLN A 41 29.95 80.03 -85.37
CA GLN A 41 29.56 79.17 -86.50
C GLN A 41 30.02 77.73 -86.28
N LEU A 42 31.27 77.52 -85.83
CA LEU A 42 31.81 76.19 -85.51
C LEU A 42 31.05 75.53 -84.35
N LEU A 43 30.70 76.27 -83.30
CA LEU A 43 29.90 75.74 -82.20
C LEU A 43 28.48 75.40 -82.66
N SER A 44 27.87 76.23 -83.51
CA SER A 44 26.56 75.93 -84.10
C SER A 44 26.63 74.68 -84.99
N GLN A 45 27.70 74.49 -85.76
CA GLN A 45 27.88 73.33 -86.63
C GLN A 45 28.19 72.06 -85.83
N ALA A 46 29.04 72.14 -84.80
CA ALA A 46 29.38 71.02 -83.94
C ALA A 46 28.20 70.60 -83.04
N SER A 47 27.45 71.56 -82.50
CA SER A 47 26.22 71.26 -81.78
C SER A 47 25.17 70.65 -82.70
N HIS A 48 25.01 71.16 -83.94
CA HIS A 48 24.08 70.58 -84.91
C HIS A 48 24.51 69.17 -85.32
N SER A 49 25.80 68.94 -85.60
CA SER A 49 26.31 67.60 -85.96
C SER A 49 26.20 66.61 -84.80
N LEU A 50 26.49 67.05 -83.57
CA LEU A 50 26.35 66.21 -82.39
C LEU A 50 24.87 65.93 -82.10
N LEU A 51 23.99 66.91 -82.26
CA LEU A 51 22.55 66.73 -82.14
C LEU A 51 22.03 65.74 -83.18
N LEU A 52 22.48 65.83 -84.44
CA LEU A 52 22.16 64.85 -85.48
C LEU A 52 22.71 63.46 -85.13
N SER A 53 23.92 63.37 -84.58
CA SER A 53 24.52 62.09 -84.16
C SER A 53 23.76 61.46 -82.99
N VAL A 54 23.33 62.27 -82.02
CA VAL A 54 22.54 61.83 -80.87
C VAL A 54 21.11 61.47 -81.30
N GLN A 55 20.52 62.22 -82.23
CA GLN A 55 19.23 61.87 -82.83
C GLN A 55 19.31 60.57 -83.63
N ALA A 56 20.38 60.36 -84.41
CA ALA A 56 20.62 59.13 -85.15
C ALA A 56 20.85 57.94 -84.21
N LEU A 57 21.65 58.13 -83.15
CA LEU A 57 21.89 57.12 -82.13
C LEU A 57 20.62 56.80 -81.34
N SER A 58 19.87 57.82 -80.94
CA SER A 58 18.57 57.68 -80.30
C SER A 58 17.61 56.93 -81.22
N LYS A 59 17.43 57.34 -82.47
CA LYS A 59 16.57 56.64 -83.43
C LYS A 59 16.98 55.17 -83.65
N LYS A 60 18.28 54.90 -83.75
CA LYS A 60 18.82 53.55 -83.95
C LYS A 60 18.73 52.67 -82.69
N SER A 61 18.84 53.26 -81.51
CA SER A 61 19.02 52.51 -80.26
C SER A 61 18.08 52.88 -79.11
N HIS A 62 17.00 53.64 -79.35
CA HIS A 62 16.10 54.13 -78.29
C HIS A 62 15.58 52.99 -77.43
N LYS A 63 15.25 51.83 -78.02
CA LYS A 63 14.78 50.66 -77.29
C LYS A 63 15.82 50.14 -76.30
N LYS A 64 17.10 50.14 -76.68
CA LYS A 64 18.21 49.71 -75.82
C LYS A 64 18.46 50.73 -74.72
N VAL A 65 18.40 52.03 -75.02
CA VAL A 65 18.59 53.11 -74.04
C VAL A 65 17.44 53.11 -73.02
N ILE A 66 16.19 52.99 -73.47
CA ILE A 66 15.03 52.87 -72.58
C ILE A 66 15.13 51.60 -71.74
N ALA A 67 15.47 50.46 -72.34
CA ALA A 67 15.66 49.21 -71.59
C ALA A 67 16.79 49.29 -70.56
N ALA A 68 17.88 50.01 -70.87
CA ALA A 68 18.97 50.23 -69.92
C ALA A 68 18.52 51.16 -68.78
N ALA A 69 17.80 52.24 -69.08
CA ALA A 69 17.28 53.17 -68.07
C ALA A 69 16.24 52.49 -67.16
N THR A 70 15.32 51.68 -67.71
CA THR A 70 14.33 50.94 -66.90
C THR A 70 14.99 49.87 -66.05
N ARG A 71 15.98 49.14 -66.58
CA ARG A 71 16.78 48.20 -65.80
C ARG A 71 17.59 48.88 -64.71
N HIS A 72 18.14 50.07 -64.98
CA HIS A 72 18.86 50.84 -63.95
C HIS A 72 17.92 51.34 -62.85
N ALA A 73 16.74 51.83 -63.21
CA ALA A 73 15.72 52.22 -62.24
C ALA A 73 15.24 51.01 -61.41
N SER A 74 15.02 49.85 -62.04
CA SER A 74 14.67 48.61 -61.36
C SER A 74 15.82 48.11 -60.46
N LEU A 75 17.07 48.23 -60.91
CA LEU A 75 18.25 47.88 -60.11
C LEU A 75 18.35 48.78 -58.87
N SER A 76 18.14 50.09 -59.04
CA SER A 76 18.16 51.04 -57.92
C SER A 76 17.07 50.76 -56.87
N GLN A 77 15.98 50.09 -57.24
CA GLN A 77 14.92 49.68 -56.31
C GLN A 77 15.12 48.28 -55.74
N THR A 78 15.60 47.33 -56.54
CA THR A 78 15.78 45.94 -56.12
C THR A 78 16.97 45.76 -55.19
N LEU A 79 18.05 46.52 -55.39
CA LEU A 79 19.30 46.40 -54.62
C LEU A 79 19.13 46.82 -53.14
N PRO A 80 18.39 47.90 -52.80
CA PRO A 80 18.01 48.17 -51.40
C PRO A 80 17.08 47.11 -50.81
N MET A 81 16.16 46.55 -51.61
CA MET A 81 15.22 45.53 -51.14
C MET A 81 15.93 44.21 -50.85
N THR A 82 16.88 43.79 -51.68
CA THR A 82 17.71 42.63 -51.42
C THR A 82 18.62 42.87 -50.22
N ALA A 83 19.23 44.06 -50.10
CA ALA A 83 20.03 44.42 -48.92
C ALA A 83 19.22 44.33 -47.62
N ARG A 84 17.98 44.84 -47.60
CA ARG A 84 17.07 44.71 -46.45
C ARG A 84 16.76 43.25 -46.13
N LYS A 85 16.38 42.45 -47.13
CA LYS A 85 16.11 41.01 -46.94
C LYS A 85 17.32 40.24 -46.42
N VAL A 86 18.53 40.58 -46.87
CA VAL A 86 19.77 39.98 -46.37
C VAL A 86 20.04 40.36 -44.92
N PHE A 87 19.77 41.61 -44.55
CA PHE A 87 19.87 42.06 -43.15
C PHE A 87 18.85 41.33 -42.27
N ASP A 88 17.59 41.26 -42.69
CA ASP A 88 16.52 40.54 -41.99
C ASP A 88 16.87 39.04 -41.84
N LEU A 89 17.44 38.41 -42.88
CA LEU A 89 17.87 37.02 -42.81
C LEU A 89 19.02 36.83 -41.82
N THR A 90 19.94 37.79 -41.76
CA THR A 90 21.09 37.73 -40.84
C THR A 90 20.62 37.87 -39.39
N ASP A 91 19.68 38.78 -39.11
CA ASP A 91 19.04 38.90 -37.79
C ASP A 91 18.26 37.64 -37.40
N MET A 92 17.52 37.05 -38.34
CA MET A 92 16.78 35.81 -38.06
C MET A 92 17.70 34.62 -37.80
N VAL A 93 18.86 34.55 -38.47
CA VAL A 93 19.87 33.51 -38.25
C VAL A 93 20.54 33.68 -36.89
N SER A 94 20.96 34.89 -36.51
CA SER A 94 21.56 35.12 -35.18
C SER A 94 20.57 34.78 -34.05
N ARG A 95 19.31 35.17 -34.19
CA ARG A 95 18.26 34.81 -33.21
C ARG A 95 17.98 33.32 -33.14
N LEU A 96 18.14 32.60 -34.25
CA LEU A 96 18.02 31.14 -34.27
C LEU A 96 19.21 30.50 -33.55
N ASP A 97 20.43 30.99 -33.81
CA ASP A 97 21.64 30.51 -33.15
C ASP A 97 21.58 30.75 -31.63
N ASP A 98 21.19 31.95 -31.16
CA ASP A 98 21.02 32.25 -29.73
C ASP A 98 20.02 31.29 -29.06
N ARG A 99 18.92 30.98 -29.75
CA ARG A 99 17.91 30.02 -29.26
C ARG A 99 18.39 28.58 -29.29
N ALA A 100 19.14 28.20 -30.32
CA ALA A 100 19.73 26.87 -30.44
C ALA A 100 20.80 26.64 -29.36
N GLU A 101 21.63 27.65 -29.08
CA GLU A 101 22.61 27.63 -28.00
C GLU A 101 21.92 27.54 -26.64
N SER A 102 20.89 28.37 -26.39
CA SER A 102 20.08 28.31 -25.17
C SER A 102 19.39 26.94 -24.98
N PHE A 103 18.85 26.38 -26.07
CA PHE A 103 18.28 25.03 -26.07
C PHE A 103 19.35 23.97 -25.77
N SER A 104 20.51 24.06 -26.41
CA SER A 104 21.61 23.14 -26.20
C SER A 104 22.12 23.19 -24.76
N ALA A 105 22.26 24.39 -24.17
CA ALA A 105 22.70 24.58 -22.80
C ALA A 105 21.66 24.05 -21.80
N GLY A 106 20.37 24.30 -22.06
CA GLY A 106 19.26 23.85 -21.20
C GLY A 106 18.94 22.35 -21.30
N PHE A 107 19.28 21.69 -22.40
CA PHE A 107 18.95 20.28 -22.66
C PHE A 107 20.17 19.38 -22.91
N SER A 108 21.40 19.89 -22.71
CA SER A 108 22.60 19.07 -22.83
C SER A 108 22.63 17.96 -21.78
N LYS A 109 23.31 16.86 -22.09
CA LYS A 109 23.56 15.77 -21.13
C LYS A 109 24.46 16.18 -19.96
N VAL A 110 25.20 17.28 -20.10
CA VAL A 110 26.23 17.71 -19.14
C VAL A 110 25.60 18.54 -18.03
N ASN A 111 24.60 19.35 -18.35
CA ASN A 111 23.86 20.15 -17.39
C ASN A 111 22.48 19.51 -17.19
N GLU A 112 22.31 18.67 -16.17
CA GLU A 112 21.02 18.05 -15.87
C GLU A 112 20.01 19.11 -15.44
N SER A 113 19.36 19.75 -16.40
CA SER A 113 18.31 20.72 -16.10
C SER A 113 17.16 20.03 -15.36
N GLU A 114 16.51 20.79 -14.49
CA GLU A 114 15.35 20.34 -13.71
C GLU A 114 14.27 19.72 -14.61
N VAL A 115 14.09 20.28 -15.83
CA VAL A 115 13.16 19.78 -16.85
C VAL A 115 13.55 18.39 -17.37
N MET A 116 14.85 18.13 -17.59
CA MET A 116 15.33 16.80 -18.01
C MET A 116 15.30 15.77 -16.87
N MET A 117 15.56 16.18 -15.64
CA MET A 117 15.37 15.32 -14.46
C MET A 117 13.90 14.95 -14.29
N GLU A 118 12.99 15.91 -14.39
CA GLU A 118 11.56 15.66 -14.27
C GLU A 118 11.04 14.83 -15.44
N ARG A 119 11.46 15.11 -16.68
CA ARG A 119 11.11 14.26 -17.84
C ARG A 119 11.61 12.82 -17.65
N ARG A 120 12.83 12.61 -17.17
CA ARG A 120 13.35 11.25 -16.86
C ARG A 120 12.60 10.60 -15.71
N ARG A 121 12.16 11.37 -14.71
CA ARG A 121 11.33 10.87 -13.61
C ARG A 121 9.96 10.42 -14.12
N VAL A 122 9.29 11.25 -14.91
CA VAL A 122 7.99 10.95 -15.53
C VAL A 122 8.09 9.75 -16.46
N LEU A 123 9.13 9.65 -17.29
CA LEU A 123 9.34 8.49 -18.16
C LEU A 123 9.58 7.20 -17.35
N ARG A 124 10.37 7.28 -16.27
CA ARG A 124 10.56 6.13 -15.36
C ARG A 124 9.26 5.73 -14.66
N LEU A 125 8.42 6.70 -14.30
CA LEU A 125 7.11 6.44 -13.71
C LEU A 125 6.15 5.81 -14.71
N LEU A 126 6.15 6.30 -15.95
CA LEU A 126 5.34 5.75 -17.05
C LEU A 126 5.72 4.29 -17.34
N GLN A 127 7.02 4.01 -17.43
CA GLN A 127 7.54 2.64 -17.67
C GLN A 127 7.20 1.66 -16.54
N ASN A 128 7.12 2.13 -15.29
CA ASN A 128 6.80 1.29 -14.13
C ASN A 128 5.34 1.42 -13.68
N SER A 129 4.50 2.08 -14.46
CA SER A 129 3.11 2.38 -14.06
C SER A 129 2.29 1.12 -13.78
N GLU A 130 2.42 0.09 -14.61
CA GLU A 130 1.78 -1.22 -14.42
C GLU A 130 2.18 -1.86 -13.09
N ARG A 131 3.47 -1.83 -12.74
CA ARG A 131 3.97 -2.38 -11.46
C ARG A 131 3.42 -1.63 -10.25
N PHE A 132 3.20 -0.32 -10.37
CA PHE A 132 2.56 0.44 -9.31
C PHE A 132 1.09 0.08 -9.16
N VAL A 133 0.39 -0.17 -10.26
CA VAL A 133 -0.99 -0.68 -10.23
C VAL A 133 -1.02 -2.05 -9.54
N ASP A 134 -0.13 -2.97 -9.91
CA ASP A 134 -0.03 -4.29 -9.26
C ASP A 134 0.15 -4.16 -7.72
N VAL A 135 1.03 -3.25 -7.27
CA VAL A 135 1.25 -3.00 -5.83
C VAL A 135 -0.01 -2.45 -5.16
N MET A 136 -0.74 -1.56 -5.84
CA MET A 136 -2.00 -1.00 -5.34
C MET A 136 -3.15 -2.02 -5.35
N GLU A 137 -3.06 -3.07 -6.17
CA GLU A 137 -4.04 -4.17 -6.21
C GLU A 137 -3.80 -5.24 -5.13
N LEU A 138 -2.62 -5.30 -4.50
CA LEU A 138 -2.33 -6.29 -3.45
C LEU A 138 -3.37 -6.33 -2.31
N PRO A 139 -3.86 -5.19 -1.76
CA PRO A 139 -4.91 -5.21 -0.75
C PRO A 139 -6.25 -5.75 -1.28
N SER A 140 -6.61 -5.44 -2.53
CA SER A 140 -7.86 -5.94 -3.12
C SER A 140 -7.79 -7.46 -3.36
N LEU A 141 -6.63 -7.96 -3.78
CA LEU A 141 -6.33 -9.39 -3.88
C LEU A 141 -6.41 -10.08 -2.53
N LEU A 142 -5.83 -9.48 -1.48
CA LEU A 142 -5.90 -9.99 -0.10
C LEU A 142 -7.36 -10.10 0.37
N LYS A 143 -8.17 -9.05 0.14
CA LYS A 143 -9.59 -9.03 0.48
C LYS A 143 -10.38 -10.12 -0.26
N THR A 144 -10.04 -10.37 -1.52
CA THR A 144 -10.69 -11.40 -2.34
C THR A 144 -10.30 -12.79 -1.87
N ALA A 145 -9.03 -13.02 -1.54
CA ALA A 145 -8.53 -14.30 -1.02
C ALA A 145 -9.19 -14.69 0.31
N ILE A 146 -9.46 -13.73 1.19
CA ILE A 146 -10.15 -13.98 2.48
C ILE A 146 -11.64 -14.32 2.27
N ARG A 147 -12.27 -13.75 1.24
CA ARG A 147 -13.69 -14.01 0.92
C ARG A 147 -13.91 -15.28 0.10
N ALA A 148 -12.87 -15.84 -0.50
CA ALA A 148 -12.96 -17.05 -1.29
C ALA A 148 -13.36 -18.25 -0.42
N SER A 149 -14.20 -19.14 -0.95
CA SER A 149 -14.60 -20.37 -0.28
C SER A 149 -14.11 -21.58 -1.09
N PRO A 150 -13.19 -22.41 -0.58
CA PRO A 150 -12.57 -22.37 0.75
C PRO A 150 -11.47 -21.30 0.90
N VAL A 151 -11.34 -20.74 2.10
CA VAL A 151 -10.33 -19.71 2.40
C VAL A 151 -8.93 -20.33 2.37
N ASN A 152 -8.08 -19.84 1.47
CA ASN A 152 -6.68 -20.23 1.41
C ASN A 152 -5.83 -19.32 2.32
N TYR A 153 -5.73 -19.70 3.59
CA TYR A 153 -5.00 -18.94 4.60
C TYR A 153 -3.50 -18.83 4.33
N SER A 154 -2.87 -19.83 3.68
CA SER A 154 -1.42 -19.76 3.40
C SER A 154 -1.11 -18.69 2.36
N SER A 155 -1.81 -18.68 1.23
CA SER A 155 -1.59 -17.66 0.19
C SER A 155 -1.92 -16.25 0.67
N THR A 156 -2.96 -16.11 1.50
CA THR A 156 -3.34 -14.83 2.11
C THR A 156 -2.21 -14.28 3.00
N LEU A 157 -1.59 -15.14 3.80
CA LEU A 157 -0.47 -14.75 4.66
C LEU A 157 0.80 -14.47 3.87
N ASP A 158 1.04 -15.19 2.76
CA ASP A 158 2.19 -14.94 1.89
C ASP A 158 2.08 -13.57 1.20
N ILE A 159 0.88 -13.18 0.75
CA ILE A 159 0.59 -11.85 0.20
C ILE A 159 0.82 -10.78 1.27
N TYR A 160 0.31 -10.97 2.48
CA TYR A 160 0.50 -10.02 3.57
C TYR A 160 1.97 -9.88 3.97
N ALA A 161 2.72 -10.99 4.06
CA ALA A 161 4.15 -10.97 4.31
C ALA A 161 4.93 -10.27 3.19
N HIS A 162 4.50 -10.39 1.94
CA HIS A 162 5.06 -9.63 0.83
C HIS A 162 4.83 -8.12 1.00
N ILE A 163 3.62 -7.69 1.37
CA ILE A 163 3.31 -6.27 1.63
C ILE A 163 4.18 -5.73 2.78
N CYS A 164 4.35 -6.50 3.86
CA CYS A 164 5.21 -6.11 4.99
C CYS A 164 6.68 -5.99 4.59
N ARG A 165 7.21 -6.93 3.78
CA ARG A 165 8.56 -6.83 3.22
C ARG A 165 8.72 -5.62 2.31
N LEU A 166 7.70 -5.32 1.49
CA LEU A 166 7.73 -4.16 0.60
C LEU A 166 7.74 -2.85 1.39
N ALA A 167 7.01 -2.79 2.51
CA ALA A 167 7.04 -1.66 3.43
C ALA A 167 8.36 -1.50 4.19
N SER A 168 9.05 -2.59 4.53
CA SER A 168 10.38 -2.50 5.14
C SER A 168 11.47 -2.08 4.15
N LEU A 169 11.35 -2.49 2.88
CA LEU A 169 12.29 -2.12 1.81
C LEU A 169 12.12 -0.66 1.35
N TYR A 170 10.90 -0.11 1.39
CA TYR A 170 10.62 1.25 0.91
C TYR A 170 9.89 2.13 1.95
N PRO A 171 10.51 2.47 3.10
CA PRO A 171 9.85 3.24 4.17
C PRO A 171 9.49 4.67 3.77
N SER A 172 10.21 5.25 2.82
CA SER A 172 10.02 6.63 2.34
C SER A 172 8.86 6.78 1.35
N SER A 173 8.30 5.67 0.85
CA SER A 173 7.22 5.72 -0.14
C SER A 173 5.85 5.79 0.54
N ARG A 174 5.15 6.92 0.36
CA ARG A 174 3.79 7.11 0.89
C ARG A 174 2.79 6.06 0.37
N THR A 175 2.89 5.66 -0.90
CA THR A 175 1.96 4.67 -1.50
C THR A 175 2.08 3.31 -0.83
N VAL A 176 3.32 2.89 -0.54
CA VAL A 176 3.60 1.61 0.13
C VAL A 176 3.07 1.62 1.56
N VAL A 177 3.26 2.72 2.29
CA VAL A 177 2.70 2.88 3.64
C VAL A 177 1.17 2.80 3.61
N THR A 178 0.51 3.46 2.66
CA THR A 178 -0.95 3.37 2.54
C THR A 178 -1.45 1.97 2.18
N VAL A 179 -0.72 1.25 1.31
CA VAL A 179 -1.04 -0.15 0.95
C VAL A 179 -0.88 -1.07 2.16
N LYS A 180 0.16 -0.87 2.97
CA LYS A 180 0.34 -1.59 4.24
C LYS A 180 -0.82 -1.33 5.21
N ASP A 181 -1.18 -0.06 5.42
CA ASP A 181 -2.26 0.31 6.35
C ASP A 181 -3.62 -0.29 5.93
N GLU A 182 -3.89 -0.36 4.63
CA GLU A 182 -5.08 -1.02 4.10
C GLU A 182 -5.04 -2.54 4.29
N ALA A 183 -3.88 -3.16 4.01
CA ALA A 183 -3.68 -4.58 4.23
C ALA A 183 -3.85 -4.95 5.72
N GLU A 184 -3.32 -4.16 6.66
CA GLU A 184 -3.51 -4.39 8.09
C GLU A 184 -4.98 -4.33 8.52
N LYS A 185 -5.79 -3.43 7.94
CA LYS A 185 -7.23 -3.38 8.20
C LYS A 185 -7.92 -4.67 7.76
N ILE A 186 -7.55 -5.19 6.60
CA ILE A 186 -8.08 -6.43 6.05
C ILE A 186 -7.66 -7.63 6.91
N VAL A 187 -6.40 -7.69 7.33
CA VAL A 187 -5.90 -8.77 8.20
C VAL A 187 -6.51 -8.69 9.60
N ARG A 188 -6.76 -7.49 10.14
CA ARG A 188 -7.52 -7.30 11.39
C ARG A 188 -8.95 -7.87 11.29
N GLN A 189 -9.61 -7.70 10.16
CA GLN A 189 -10.92 -8.32 9.91
C GLN A 189 -10.80 -9.85 9.87
N MET A 190 -9.81 -10.39 9.16
CA MET A 190 -9.56 -11.84 9.12
C MET A 190 -9.28 -12.41 10.52
N ALA A 191 -8.53 -11.69 11.37
CA ALA A 191 -8.29 -12.08 12.75
C ALA A 191 -9.60 -12.12 13.56
N ALA A 192 -10.52 -11.17 13.35
CA ALA A 192 -11.84 -11.20 13.97
C ALA A 192 -12.67 -12.41 13.51
N ASP A 193 -12.62 -12.75 12.22
CA ASP A 193 -13.31 -13.92 11.66
C ASP A 193 -12.72 -15.23 12.21
N LEU A 194 -11.39 -15.33 12.35
CA LEU A 194 -10.71 -16.46 12.99
C LEU A 194 -11.08 -16.59 14.48
N ILE A 195 -11.22 -15.47 15.21
CA ILE A 195 -11.70 -15.46 16.59
C ILE A 195 -13.15 -15.95 16.66
N ALA A 196 -14.00 -15.58 15.70
CA ALA A 196 -15.36 -16.11 15.61
C ALA A 196 -15.37 -17.64 15.40
N ILE A 197 -14.47 -18.17 14.57
CA ILE A 197 -14.29 -19.63 14.41
C ILE A 197 -13.82 -20.29 15.71
N LEU A 198 -12.94 -19.63 16.48
CA LEU A 198 -12.53 -20.13 17.80
C LEU A 198 -13.66 -20.14 18.82
N ARG A 199 -14.68 -19.29 18.68
CA ARG A 199 -15.87 -19.29 19.54
C ARG A 199 -16.89 -20.37 19.18
N ALA A 200 -16.71 -21.08 18.06
CA ALA A 200 -17.61 -22.15 17.64
C ALA A 200 -17.62 -23.31 18.68
N PRO A 201 -18.82 -23.85 19.02
CA PRO A 201 -18.99 -24.84 20.09
C PRO A 201 -18.35 -26.20 19.79
N HIS A 202 -18.27 -26.60 18.52
CA HIS A 202 -17.79 -27.93 18.12
C HIS A 202 -16.43 -27.88 17.42
N LEU A 203 -15.46 -27.14 17.97
CA LEU A 203 -14.15 -27.09 17.34
C LEU A 203 -13.34 -28.36 17.63
N LYS A 204 -12.97 -29.06 16.56
CA LYS A 204 -12.02 -30.19 16.59
C LYS A 204 -10.59 -29.68 16.78
N LEU A 205 -9.73 -30.53 17.33
CA LEU A 205 -8.32 -30.21 17.62
C LEU A 205 -7.55 -29.73 16.38
N ALA A 206 -7.63 -30.44 15.26
CA ALA A 206 -6.88 -30.09 14.04
C ALA A 206 -7.29 -28.73 13.42
N PRO A 207 -8.59 -28.40 13.23
CA PRO A 207 -9.02 -27.04 12.89
C PRO A 207 -8.58 -25.97 13.89
N GLY A 208 -8.62 -26.26 15.20
CA GLY A 208 -8.20 -25.31 16.24
C GLY A 208 -6.71 -25.00 16.24
N LEU A 209 -5.87 -26.01 16.07
CA LEU A 209 -4.43 -25.79 15.94
C LEU A 209 -4.09 -25.00 14.69
N ARG A 210 -4.80 -25.25 13.57
CA ARG A 210 -4.61 -24.47 12.34
C ARG A 210 -5.01 -23.01 12.51
N THR A 211 -6.18 -22.71 13.08
CA THR A 211 -6.62 -21.32 13.29
C THR A 211 -5.70 -20.55 14.23
N ILE A 212 -5.20 -21.20 15.28
CA ILE A 212 -4.21 -20.60 16.19
C ILE A 212 -2.86 -20.42 15.49
N GLY A 213 -2.44 -21.36 14.66
CA GLY A 213 -1.24 -21.24 13.83
C GLY A 213 -1.30 -20.07 12.86
N TRP A 214 -2.48 -19.77 12.30
CA TRP A 214 -2.70 -18.58 11.47
C TRP A 214 -2.66 -17.30 12.30
N LEU A 215 -3.35 -17.26 13.44
CA LEU A 215 -3.30 -16.12 14.37
C LEU A 215 -1.88 -15.82 14.86
N LYS A 216 -1.06 -16.86 15.11
CA LYS A 216 0.35 -16.72 15.50
C LYS A 216 1.16 -15.91 14.50
N ARG A 217 0.89 -16.05 13.20
CA ARG A 217 1.62 -15.34 12.14
C ARG A 217 1.17 -13.88 11.97
N ILE A 218 0.02 -13.52 12.52
CA ILE A 218 -0.63 -12.23 12.31
C ILE A 218 -0.47 -11.30 13.51
N ILE A 219 -0.59 -11.86 14.73
CA ILE A 219 -0.59 -11.10 15.99
C ILE A 219 0.67 -10.27 16.21
N PRO A 220 1.90 -10.74 15.89
CA PRO A 220 3.12 -9.94 16.10
C PRO A 220 3.11 -8.60 15.36
N ASP A 221 2.47 -8.55 14.19
CA ASP A 221 2.41 -7.34 13.38
C ASP A 221 1.29 -6.39 13.81
N ILE A 222 0.19 -6.93 14.37
CA ILE A 222 -0.96 -6.13 14.84
C ILE A 222 -0.72 -5.60 16.26
N ALA A 223 -0.18 -6.43 17.14
CA ALA A 223 0.11 -6.10 18.52
C ALA A 223 1.58 -5.73 18.64
N SER A 224 1.89 -4.44 18.52
CA SER A 224 3.25 -3.88 18.66
C SER A 224 3.85 -4.01 20.08
N GLY A 225 3.34 -4.93 20.91
CA GLY A 225 3.83 -5.23 22.25
C GLY A 225 4.43 -6.62 22.30
N GLY A 226 5.68 -6.73 22.76
CA GLY A 226 6.50 -7.95 22.82
C GLY A 226 5.97 -9.10 23.70
N ARG A 227 4.66 -9.17 23.98
CA ARG A 227 3.96 -10.25 24.69
C ARG A 227 3.02 -11.05 23.78
N ALA A 228 3.16 -10.93 22.46
CA ALA A 228 2.32 -11.63 21.48
C ALA A 228 2.19 -13.14 21.77
N GLU A 229 3.29 -13.79 22.20
CA GLU A 229 3.32 -15.22 22.53
C GLU A 229 2.51 -15.59 23.78
N GLU A 230 2.45 -14.71 24.78
CA GLU A 230 1.64 -14.91 25.99
C GLU A 230 0.17 -14.53 25.76
N THR A 231 -0.10 -13.58 24.87
CA THR A 231 -1.46 -13.11 24.58
C THR A 231 -2.29 -14.13 23.81
N LEU A 232 -1.69 -14.91 22.91
CA LEU A 232 -2.43 -15.84 22.05
C LEU A 232 -3.07 -17.01 22.82
N PRO A 233 -2.36 -17.72 23.73
CA PRO A 233 -2.99 -18.73 24.60
C PRO A 233 -4.08 -18.13 25.49
N ALA A 234 -3.90 -16.90 25.98
CA ALA A 234 -4.91 -16.20 26.77
C ALA A 234 -6.18 -15.89 25.94
N ILE A 235 -6.03 -15.37 24.72
CA ILE A 235 -7.15 -15.11 23.80
C ILE A 235 -7.88 -16.41 23.48
N PHE A 236 -7.15 -17.51 23.24
CA PHE A 236 -7.74 -18.82 23.03
C PHE A 236 -8.58 -19.26 24.23
N LEU A 237 -8.03 -19.20 25.45
CA LEU A 237 -8.72 -19.58 26.68
C LEU A 237 -9.96 -18.72 26.93
N VAL A 238 -9.89 -17.40 26.74
CA VAL A 238 -11.03 -16.49 26.91
C VAL A 238 -12.15 -16.82 25.91
N CYS A 239 -11.81 -17.02 24.63
CA CYS A 239 -12.80 -17.38 23.62
C CYS A 239 -13.48 -18.71 23.97
N ARG A 240 -12.69 -19.69 24.43
CA ARG A 240 -13.18 -21.01 24.81
C ARG A 240 -14.02 -21.01 26.08
N LEU A 241 -13.60 -20.26 27.09
CA LEU A 241 -14.35 -20.09 28.33
C LEU A 241 -15.68 -19.40 28.04
N SER A 242 -15.68 -18.37 27.18
CA SER A 242 -16.91 -17.72 26.73
C SER A 242 -17.86 -18.71 26.06
N THR A 243 -17.36 -19.56 25.15
CA THR A 243 -18.16 -20.63 24.54
C THR A 243 -18.70 -21.60 25.58
N LEU A 244 -17.88 -22.05 26.54
CA LEU A 244 -18.31 -22.93 27.63
C LEU A 244 -19.41 -22.29 28.46
N ILE A 245 -19.26 -21.02 28.85
CA ILE A 245 -20.29 -20.30 29.62
C ILE A 245 -21.59 -20.21 28.83
N ILE A 246 -21.53 -19.91 27.53
CA ILE A 246 -22.71 -19.84 26.66
C ILE A 246 -23.40 -21.21 26.56
N THR A 247 -22.65 -22.30 26.39
CA THR A 247 -23.23 -23.65 26.32
C THR A 247 -23.79 -24.10 27.66
N LEU A 248 -23.17 -23.73 28.78
CA LEU A 248 -23.72 -23.96 30.11
C LEU A 248 -24.97 -23.11 30.37
N TYR A 249 -25.02 -21.87 29.87
CA TYR A 249 -26.20 -21.01 29.97
C TYR A 249 -27.39 -21.57 29.16
N ALA A 250 -27.13 -22.29 28.07
CA ALA A 250 -28.18 -23.01 27.34
C ALA A 250 -28.88 -24.08 28.18
N LEU A 251 -28.25 -24.56 29.27
CA LEU A 251 -28.86 -25.45 30.27
C LEU A 251 -29.73 -24.69 31.29
N SER A 252 -29.89 -23.38 31.17
CA SER A 252 -30.73 -22.56 32.06
C SER A 252 -32.16 -23.06 32.25
N PRO A 253 -32.87 -23.66 31.27
CA PRO A 253 -34.19 -24.24 31.51
C PRO A 253 -34.15 -25.39 32.53
N LEU A 254 -33.17 -26.28 32.41
CA LEU A 254 -32.96 -27.39 33.36
C LEU A 254 -32.50 -26.87 34.73
N ARG A 255 -31.65 -25.85 34.74
CA ARG A 255 -31.21 -25.19 35.96
C ARG A 255 -32.38 -24.60 36.75
N ARG A 256 -33.30 -23.89 36.08
CA ARG A 256 -34.50 -23.34 36.73
C ARG A 256 -35.37 -24.41 37.38
N LEU A 257 -35.56 -25.54 36.71
CA LEU A 257 -36.31 -26.67 37.28
C LEU A 257 -35.60 -27.26 38.51
N ALA A 258 -34.27 -27.35 38.48
CA ALA A 258 -33.48 -27.78 39.64
C ALA A 258 -33.54 -26.76 40.80
N ASP A 259 -33.50 -25.46 40.50
CA ASP A 259 -33.63 -24.38 41.48
C ASP A 259 -35.00 -24.39 42.17
N GLU A 260 -36.07 -24.59 41.40
CA GLU A 260 -37.43 -24.74 41.94
C GLU A 260 -37.55 -25.97 42.85
N GLU A 261 -36.95 -27.10 42.45
CA GLU A 261 -36.93 -28.32 43.24
C GLU A 261 -36.16 -28.13 44.55
N LYS A 262 -35.00 -27.45 44.50
CA LYS A 262 -34.20 -27.07 45.68
C LYS A 262 -34.98 -26.16 46.63
N LEU A 263 -35.71 -25.16 46.11
CA LEU A 263 -36.55 -24.26 46.92
C LEU A 263 -37.72 -25.01 47.58
N ARG A 264 -38.34 -25.97 46.88
CA ARG A 264 -39.39 -26.82 47.45
C ARG A 264 -38.83 -27.76 48.53
N ALA A 265 -37.66 -28.35 48.31
CA ALA A 265 -36.99 -29.19 49.30
C ALA A 265 -36.66 -28.41 50.59
N SER A 266 -36.26 -27.13 50.48
CA SER A 266 -36.01 -26.28 51.64
C SER A 266 -37.28 -25.89 52.42
N ARG A 267 -38.46 -25.91 51.78
CA ARG A 267 -39.74 -25.50 52.39
C ARG A 267 -40.54 -26.66 52.98
N THR A 268 -40.29 -27.88 52.53
CA THR A 268 -41.08 -29.06 52.90
C THR A 268 -40.16 -30.14 53.46
N SER A 269 -40.21 -30.35 54.78
CA SER A 269 -39.36 -31.30 55.51
C SER A 269 -39.83 -32.77 55.45
N LEU A 270 -40.92 -33.07 54.75
CA LEU A 270 -41.39 -34.45 54.61
C LEU A 270 -40.77 -35.14 53.40
N THR A 271 -40.52 -36.45 53.57
CA THR A 271 -40.08 -37.47 52.61
C THR A 271 -40.69 -37.29 51.22
N TRP A 272 -40.09 -36.39 50.44
CA TRP A 272 -40.41 -36.14 49.05
C TRP A 272 -39.39 -36.89 48.19
N SER A 273 -39.86 -37.81 47.35
CA SER A 273 -39.03 -38.55 46.38
C SER A 273 -38.61 -37.66 45.19
N GLY A 274 -37.98 -36.54 45.50
CA GLY A 274 -37.51 -35.55 44.53
C GLY A 274 -36.00 -35.59 44.36
N GLY A 275 -35.57 -34.80 43.39
CA GLY A 275 -34.21 -34.74 42.90
C GLY A 275 -34.10 -35.17 41.44
N GLN A 276 -35.19 -35.59 40.78
CA GLN A 276 -35.13 -36.08 39.39
C GLN A 276 -34.77 -34.98 38.40
N HIS A 277 -35.28 -33.75 38.60
CA HIS A 277 -34.93 -32.62 37.74
C HIS A 277 -33.51 -32.15 38.01
N THR A 278 -33.11 -32.12 39.28
CA THR A 278 -31.74 -31.80 39.69
C THR A 278 -30.72 -32.84 39.18
N GLU A 279 -31.07 -34.12 39.21
CA GLU A 279 -30.27 -35.21 38.66
C GLU A 279 -30.08 -35.05 37.15
N ARG A 280 -31.17 -34.80 36.39
CA ARG A 280 -31.09 -34.58 34.94
C ARG A 280 -30.23 -33.36 34.60
N TYR A 281 -30.37 -32.28 35.37
CA TYR A 281 -29.53 -31.09 35.23
C TYR A 281 -28.06 -31.42 35.48
N LEU A 282 -27.72 -32.06 36.60
CA LEU A 282 -26.34 -32.41 36.95
C LEU A 282 -25.71 -33.36 35.94
N LYS A 283 -26.41 -34.42 35.53
CA LYS A 283 -25.92 -35.35 34.50
C LYS A 283 -25.60 -34.61 33.20
N ARG A 284 -26.52 -33.76 32.73
CA ARG A 284 -26.30 -33.01 31.49
C ARG A 284 -25.21 -31.95 31.63
N PHE A 285 -25.13 -31.29 32.77
CA PHE A 285 -24.08 -30.34 33.09
C PHE A 285 -22.71 -31.00 33.05
N ILE A 286 -22.54 -32.15 33.71
CA ILE A 286 -21.28 -32.89 33.76
C ILE A 286 -20.86 -33.39 32.37
N GLU A 287 -21.82 -33.87 31.56
CA GLU A 287 -21.55 -34.26 30.17
C GLU A 287 -20.99 -33.10 29.34
N VAL A 288 -21.70 -31.98 29.30
CA VAL A 288 -21.32 -30.78 28.53
C VAL A 288 -20.01 -30.19 29.05
N PHE A 289 -19.88 -30.09 30.38
CA PHE A 289 -18.67 -29.60 31.03
C PHE A 289 -17.47 -30.47 30.66
N ARG A 290 -17.58 -31.80 30.80
CA ARG A 290 -16.48 -32.74 30.52
C ARG A 290 -16.02 -32.69 29.07
N GLU A 291 -16.96 -32.65 28.11
CA GLU A 291 -16.62 -32.60 26.68
C GLU A 291 -15.86 -31.32 26.34
N HIS A 292 -16.38 -30.16 26.78
CA HIS A 292 -15.75 -28.89 26.51
C HIS A 292 -14.45 -28.69 27.30
N SER A 293 -14.40 -29.01 28.59
CA SER A 293 -13.20 -28.87 29.42
C SER A 293 -12.03 -29.70 28.86
N PHE A 294 -12.30 -30.94 28.44
CA PHE A 294 -11.28 -31.79 27.83
C PHE A 294 -10.76 -31.21 26.51
N SER A 295 -11.66 -30.74 25.64
CA SER A 295 -11.27 -30.11 24.37
C SER A 295 -10.42 -28.85 24.60
N ILE A 296 -10.83 -27.98 25.53
CA ILE A 296 -10.12 -26.73 25.82
C ILE A 296 -8.72 -27.00 26.36
N VAL A 297 -8.59 -27.87 27.38
CA VAL A 297 -7.29 -28.16 28.01
C VAL A 297 -6.38 -28.95 27.05
N SER A 298 -6.94 -29.84 26.23
CA SER A 298 -6.16 -30.58 25.22
C SER A 298 -5.59 -29.67 24.13
N ILE A 299 -6.42 -28.76 23.61
CA ILE A 299 -5.97 -27.77 22.62
C ILE A 299 -5.00 -26.77 23.28
N SER A 300 -5.28 -26.26 24.48
CA SER A 300 -4.36 -25.31 25.15
C SER A 300 -2.99 -25.92 25.40
N LYS A 301 -2.91 -27.21 25.78
CA LYS A 301 -1.64 -27.90 25.93
C LYS A 301 -0.87 -28.08 24.63
N SER A 302 -1.56 -28.39 23.54
CA SER A 302 -0.92 -28.55 22.23
C SER A 302 -0.52 -27.22 21.61
N VAL A 303 -1.28 -26.17 21.91
CA VAL A 303 -0.93 -24.77 21.67
C VAL A 303 0.36 -24.47 22.42
N ASP A 304 0.40 -24.62 23.75
CA ASP A 304 1.60 -24.37 24.56
C ASP A 304 2.82 -25.18 24.11
N ALA A 305 2.66 -26.44 23.73
CA ALA A 305 3.75 -27.24 23.17
C ALA A 305 4.28 -26.65 21.84
N SER A 306 3.43 -25.95 21.09
CA SER A 306 3.79 -25.22 19.86
C SER A 306 4.37 -23.81 20.15
N PHE A 307 4.30 -23.36 21.39
CA PHE A 307 4.96 -22.17 21.93
C PHE A 307 5.98 -22.62 22.97
N PRO A 308 7.16 -23.14 22.57
CA PRO A 308 8.23 -23.29 23.53
C PRO A 308 8.55 -21.90 24.06
N SER A 309 7.96 -21.55 25.21
CA SER A 309 8.54 -20.55 26.08
C SER A 309 10.00 -20.91 26.16
N ALA A 310 10.88 -19.94 25.97
CA ALA A 310 12.29 -20.05 26.24
C ALA A 310 12.47 -20.39 27.74
N LEU A 311 12.19 -21.64 28.12
CA LEU A 311 12.44 -22.25 29.43
C LEU A 311 13.94 -22.47 29.63
N GLY A 312 14.78 -21.97 28.72
CA GLY A 312 16.23 -21.84 28.89
C GLY A 312 16.69 -20.45 29.33
N SER A 313 15.82 -19.46 29.48
CA SER A 313 16.20 -18.17 30.08
C SER A 313 15.62 -18.11 31.49
N GLU A 314 16.55 -18.17 32.44
CA GLU A 314 16.49 -17.87 33.87
C GLU A 314 15.10 -17.54 34.45
N PHE A 315 14.77 -18.22 35.55
CA PHE A 315 13.69 -17.84 36.45
C PHE A 315 13.81 -16.36 36.82
N ASP A 316 13.13 -15.48 36.09
CA ASP A 316 12.97 -14.08 36.46
C ASP A 316 11.89 -14.01 37.55
N PRO A 317 12.26 -13.71 38.82
CA PRO A 317 11.33 -13.68 39.95
C PRO A 317 10.27 -12.57 39.86
N LEU A 318 10.34 -11.72 38.83
CA LEU A 318 9.39 -10.64 38.56
C LEU A 318 8.36 -10.97 37.46
N ARG A 319 8.32 -12.21 36.95
CA ARG A 319 7.22 -12.65 36.07
C ARG A 319 5.87 -12.56 36.81
N PRO A 320 4.91 -11.74 36.35
CA PRO A 320 3.62 -11.64 37.01
C PRO A 320 2.76 -12.85 36.62
N LEU A 321 2.37 -13.62 37.64
CA LEU A 321 1.45 -14.75 37.64
C LEU A 321 1.96 -16.06 36.98
N PRO A 322 1.55 -17.23 37.52
CA PRO A 322 1.66 -18.50 36.82
C PRO A 322 1.06 -18.37 35.42
N PRO A 323 1.61 -19.05 34.40
CA PRO A 323 1.03 -19.03 33.05
C PRO A 323 -0.47 -19.34 33.16
N ILE A 324 -1.31 -18.49 32.57
CA ILE A 324 -2.79 -18.56 32.66
C ILE A 324 -3.30 -19.98 32.34
N ILE A 325 -2.57 -20.72 31.51
CA ILE A 325 -2.89 -22.12 31.19
C ILE A 325 -2.79 -23.06 32.39
N SER A 326 -1.87 -22.81 33.33
CA SER A 326 -1.70 -23.64 34.53
C SER A 326 -2.81 -23.45 35.57
N SER A 327 -3.35 -22.22 35.69
CA SER A 327 -4.46 -21.91 36.61
C SER A 327 -5.83 -22.21 36.01
N PHE A 328 -5.93 -22.32 34.68
CA PHE A 328 -7.20 -22.53 34.00
C PHE A 328 -7.91 -23.86 34.37
N PRO A 329 -7.24 -25.02 34.41
CA PRO A 329 -7.86 -26.25 34.92
C PRO A 329 -8.35 -26.11 36.37
N MET A 330 -7.62 -25.38 37.23
CA MET A 330 -8.05 -25.13 38.61
C MET A 330 -9.31 -24.26 38.67
N HIS A 331 -9.45 -23.28 37.78
CA HIS A 331 -10.69 -22.51 37.67
C HIS A 331 -11.87 -23.37 37.20
N LEU A 332 -11.65 -24.23 36.20
CA LEU A 332 -12.67 -25.17 35.73
C LEU A 332 -13.13 -26.13 36.83
N THR A 333 -12.20 -26.70 37.60
CA THR A 333 -12.54 -27.59 38.71
C THR A 333 -13.30 -26.83 39.79
N GLY A 334 -12.93 -25.59 40.12
CA GLY A 334 -13.73 -24.72 40.99
C GLY A 334 -15.19 -24.62 40.57
N LEU A 335 -15.46 -24.30 39.29
CA LEU A 335 -16.83 -24.19 38.75
C LEU A 335 -17.63 -25.50 38.88
N LEU A 336 -16.99 -26.65 38.61
CA LEU A 336 -17.62 -27.96 38.76
C LEU A 336 -17.89 -28.29 40.24
N MET A 337 -16.95 -27.98 41.12
CA MET A 337 -17.07 -28.27 42.55
C MET A 337 -18.15 -27.42 43.21
N GLU A 338 -18.25 -26.14 42.87
CA GLU A 338 -19.31 -25.24 43.33
C GLU A 338 -20.69 -25.73 42.90
N THR A 339 -20.85 -26.08 41.62
CA THR A 339 -22.13 -26.59 41.10
C THR A 339 -22.53 -27.93 41.73
N ILE A 340 -21.59 -28.86 41.94
CA ILE A 340 -21.89 -30.11 42.64
C ILE A 340 -22.27 -29.83 44.10
N ARG A 341 -21.53 -28.96 44.80
CA ARG A 341 -21.83 -28.61 46.20
C ARG A 341 -23.23 -27.99 46.34
N ASP A 342 -23.65 -27.19 45.38
CA ASP A 342 -24.94 -26.50 45.42
C ASP A 342 -26.15 -27.40 45.12
N TYR A 343 -25.99 -28.40 44.25
CA TYR A 343 -27.12 -29.19 43.71
C TYR A 343 -27.09 -30.68 44.10
N LEU A 344 -25.96 -31.25 44.51
CA LEU A 344 -25.89 -32.66 44.93
C LEU A 344 -26.74 -32.97 46.18
N PRO A 345 -26.81 -32.09 47.21
CA PRO A 345 -27.59 -32.38 48.41
C PRO A 345 -29.10 -32.53 48.19
N SER A 346 -29.64 -31.97 47.10
CA SER A 346 -31.08 -32.08 46.78
C SER A 346 -31.46 -33.38 46.06
N VAL A 347 -30.48 -34.23 45.70
CA VAL A 347 -30.75 -35.55 45.13
C VAL A 347 -30.85 -36.57 46.26
N GLN A 348 -32.06 -37.08 46.54
CA GLN A 348 -32.25 -38.02 47.65
C GLN A 348 -31.94 -39.49 47.30
N ASP A 349 -32.10 -39.87 46.03
CA ASP A 349 -31.84 -41.23 45.59
C ASP A 349 -30.33 -41.56 45.63
N LYS A 350 -29.99 -42.62 46.36
CA LYS A 350 -28.62 -43.11 46.51
C LYS A 350 -28.07 -43.61 45.18
N ALA A 351 -28.86 -44.30 44.35
CA ALA A 351 -28.39 -44.80 43.06
C ALA A 351 -28.08 -43.66 42.08
N ALA A 352 -28.95 -42.63 42.03
CA ALA A 352 -28.70 -41.41 41.27
C ALA A 352 -27.43 -40.67 41.75
N ARG A 353 -27.22 -40.53 43.07
CA ARG A 353 -26.02 -39.91 43.65
C ARG A 353 -24.74 -40.68 43.30
N GLU A 354 -24.74 -42.00 43.45
CA GLU A 354 -23.59 -42.85 43.04
C GLU A 354 -23.31 -42.71 41.53
N SER A 355 -24.34 -42.63 40.69
CA SER A 355 -24.21 -42.41 39.25
C SER A 355 -23.57 -41.06 38.91
N ILE A 356 -24.03 -39.97 39.54
CA ILE A 356 -23.47 -38.62 39.35
C ILE A 356 -22.00 -38.59 39.80
N LEU A 357 -21.70 -39.11 41.00
CA LEU A 357 -20.33 -39.14 41.53
C LEU A 357 -19.39 -39.97 40.64
N THR A 358 -19.89 -41.05 40.05
CA THR A 358 -19.14 -41.85 39.07
C THR A 358 -18.84 -41.04 37.80
N GLN A 359 -19.81 -40.28 37.28
CA GLN A 359 -19.59 -39.39 36.13
C GLN A 359 -18.55 -38.29 36.43
N VAL A 360 -18.59 -37.72 37.64
CA VAL A 360 -17.59 -36.74 38.08
C VAL A 360 -16.20 -37.38 38.18
N LEU A 361 -16.11 -38.62 38.65
CA LEU A 361 -14.84 -39.35 38.71
C LEU A 361 -14.28 -39.64 37.30
N TYR A 362 -15.14 -39.97 36.33
CA TYR A 362 -14.73 -40.06 34.93
C TYR A 362 -14.30 -38.70 34.34
N CYS A 363 -14.94 -37.61 34.77
CA CYS A 363 -14.51 -36.26 34.42
C CYS A 363 -13.11 -35.97 34.99
N ALA A 364 -12.90 -36.24 36.28
CA ALA A 364 -11.61 -36.11 36.95
C ALA A 364 -10.51 -36.93 36.29
N ALA A 365 -10.76 -38.21 35.99
CA ALA A 365 -9.82 -39.05 35.26
C ALA A 365 -9.52 -38.49 33.85
N SER A 366 -10.52 -37.96 33.15
CA SER A 366 -10.33 -37.41 31.80
C SER A 366 -9.45 -36.16 31.78
N LEU A 367 -9.59 -35.27 32.77
CA LEU A 367 -8.74 -34.09 32.99
C LEU A 367 -7.40 -34.46 33.65
N GLY A 368 -7.34 -35.53 34.44
CA GLY A 368 -6.13 -36.09 35.03
C GLY A 368 -5.13 -36.59 34.00
N ARG A 369 -5.60 -37.16 32.88
CA ARG A 369 -4.74 -37.44 31.70
C ARG A 369 -4.08 -36.19 31.13
N LEU A 370 -4.68 -35.03 31.36
CA LEU A 370 -4.15 -33.72 31.02
C LEU A 370 -3.51 -33.04 32.24
N GLY A 371 -3.07 -33.79 33.26
CA GLY A 371 -2.32 -33.28 34.41
C GLY A 371 -3.12 -32.40 35.38
N ALA A 372 -4.46 -32.43 35.32
CA ALA A 372 -5.34 -31.68 36.21
C ALA A 372 -6.32 -32.64 36.92
N ASP A 373 -5.78 -33.55 37.73
CA ASP A 373 -6.60 -34.46 38.53
C ASP A 373 -7.13 -33.74 39.78
N PHE A 374 -8.45 -33.76 39.94
CA PHE A 374 -9.16 -33.20 41.08
C PHE A 374 -9.96 -34.26 41.84
N GLY A 375 -9.71 -35.55 41.60
CA GLY A 375 -10.38 -36.64 42.31
C GLY A 375 -10.31 -36.46 43.82
N VAL A 376 -9.14 -36.11 44.37
CA VAL A 376 -8.97 -35.89 45.82
C VAL A 376 -9.80 -34.72 46.36
N LEU A 377 -10.07 -33.69 45.55
CA LEU A 377 -10.87 -32.53 45.97
C LEU A 377 -12.34 -32.90 46.20
N LEU A 378 -12.83 -33.99 45.62
CA LEU A 378 -14.18 -34.51 45.84
C LEU A 378 -14.39 -35.00 47.28
N CYS A 379 -13.34 -35.38 48.01
CA CYS A 379 -13.40 -35.66 49.45
C CYS A 379 -14.01 -34.49 50.23
N CYS A 380 -13.73 -33.25 49.79
CA CYS A 380 -14.17 -32.03 50.46
C CYS A 380 -15.66 -31.71 50.26
N ILE A 381 -16.39 -32.48 49.43
CA ILE A 381 -17.85 -32.35 49.27
C ILE A 381 -18.60 -33.06 50.42
N GLY A 382 -17.91 -33.83 51.28
CA GLY A 382 -18.49 -34.38 52.52
C GLY A 382 -19.47 -35.54 52.30
N ALA A 383 -19.48 -36.15 51.11
CA ALA A 383 -20.26 -37.35 50.86
C ALA A 383 -19.56 -38.56 51.49
N GLY A 384 -20.07 -39.09 52.61
CA GLY A 384 -19.54 -40.33 53.23
C GLY A 384 -19.54 -41.54 52.26
N GLU A 385 -20.43 -41.54 51.27
CA GLU A 385 -20.51 -42.51 50.18
C GLU A 385 -19.33 -42.46 49.19
N TRP A 386 -18.53 -41.39 49.22
CA TRP A 386 -17.44 -41.17 48.28
C TRP A 386 -16.26 -42.11 48.51
N ALA A 387 -15.91 -42.38 49.78
CA ALA A 387 -14.81 -43.27 50.12
C ALA A 387 -15.01 -44.70 49.58
N ASP A 388 -16.24 -45.21 49.67
CA ASP A 388 -16.59 -46.55 49.20
C ASP A 388 -16.70 -46.60 47.67
N LEU A 389 -17.19 -45.53 47.04
CA LEU A 389 -17.24 -45.43 45.58
C LEU A 389 -15.84 -45.38 44.96
N VAL A 390 -14.91 -44.61 45.54
CA VAL A 390 -13.53 -44.51 45.07
C VAL A 390 -12.77 -45.81 45.26
N LYS A 391 -12.96 -46.50 46.38
CA LYS A 391 -12.43 -47.87 46.57
C LYS A 391 -12.94 -48.81 45.48
N ARG A 392 -14.26 -48.82 45.22
CA ARG A 392 -14.88 -49.63 44.15
C ARG A 392 -14.29 -49.28 42.77
N HIS A 393 -14.21 -47.99 42.44
CA HIS A 393 -13.69 -47.54 41.15
C HIS A 393 -12.19 -47.85 40.98
N ARG A 394 -11.37 -47.69 42.02
CA ARG A 394 -9.93 -48.03 41.99
C ARG A 394 -9.72 -49.53 41.79
N LEU A 395 -10.54 -50.38 42.42
CA LEU A 395 -10.52 -51.83 42.20
C LEU A 395 -10.94 -52.19 40.77
N LEU A 396 -11.96 -51.54 40.21
CA LEU A 396 -12.40 -51.77 38.83
C LEU A 396 -11.34 -51.31 37.81
N ALA A 397 -10.72 -50.14 38.03
CA ALA A 397 -9.63 -49.64 37.19
C ALA A 397 -8.42 -50.59 37.22
N GLY A 398 -8.01 -51.06 38.41
CA GLY A 398 -6.92 -52.03 38.54
C GLY A 398 -7.22 -53.38 37.89
N ARG A 399 -8.48 -53.85 37.91
CA ARG A 399 -8.89 -55.07 37.19
C ARG A 399 -8.86 -54.87 35.67
N LEU A 400 -9.26 -53.70 35.17
CA LEU A 400 -9.17 -53.39 33.74
C LEU A 400 -7.72 -53.28 33.27
N GLU A 401 -6.83 -52.67 34.07
CA GLU A 401 -5.39 -52.61 33.77
C GLU A 401 -4.73 -53.99 33.78
N SER A 402 -5.14 -54.89 34.69
CA SER A 402 -4.69 -56.29 34.72
C SER A 402 -5.13 -57.04 33.45
N VAL A 403 -6.37 -56.88 33.01
CA VAL A 403 -6.91 -57.55 31.81
C VAL A 403 -6.28 -57.01 30.52
N ILE A 404 -5.99 -55.72 30.46
CA ILE A 404 -5.32 -55.08 29.31
C ILE A 404 -3.82 -55.40 29.31
N GLY A 405 -3.20 -55.56 30.48
CA GLY A 405 -1.80 -55.95 30.65
C GLY A 405 -1.53 -57.42 30.29
N GLU A 406 -2.49 -58.31 30.50
CA GLU A 406 -2.44 -59.72 30.06
C GLU A 406 -2.63 -59.89 28.54
N SER A 407 -3.05 -58.83 27.84
CA SER A 407 -3.31 -58.83 26.39
C SER A 407 -2.17 -58.21 25.54
N ARG A 408 -0.98 -58.01 26.12
CA ARG A 408 0.21 -57.47 25.41
C ARG A 408 1.34 -58.47 25.32
#